data_AF-A0A958QYX5-F1
#
_entry.id   AF-A0A958QYX5-F1
#
_cell.length_a   1.000
_cell.length_b   1.000
_cell.length_c   1.000
_cell.angle_alpha   90.00
_cell.angle_beta   90.00
_cell.angle_gamma   90.00
#
_symmetry.space_group_name_H-M   'P 1'
#
loop_
_entity.id
_entity.type
_entity.pdbx_description
1 polymer ?
#
loop_
_entity_poly.entity_id
_entity_poly.type
_entity_poly.pdbx_seq_one_letter_code
_entity_poly.pdbx_strand_id
1 'polypeptide(L)'
;WKGIWFSLPAIPWYIHNALTYIVRYTFLEFITPTPLNVLFYRMMGMKIGKGVVINTTNISDPCMISLGDYVTIGGSAHLLAHYGQKGVLIISPVVIESGATIGLKASIMGDVVVGKNAIVKPHTALLPKTRLGEGESI
;
A
#
# COMPACT_ATOMS: atom_id res chain seq x y z
N TRP A 1 -4.62 14.37 -1.21
CA TRP A 1 -4.55 15.44 -2.24
C TRP A 1 -5.46 15.07 -3.41
N LYS A 2 -6.06 16.06 -4.08
CA LYS A 2 -6.91 15.86 -5.26
C LYS A 2 -6.59 16.91 -6.30
N GLY A 3 -6.26 16.50 -7.52
CA GLY A 3 -5.96 17.44 -8.61
C GLY A 3 -5.85 16.75 -9.97
N ILE A 4 -5.68 17.53 -11.03
CA ILE A 4 -5.49 17.00 -12.38
C ILE A 4 -4.20 16.18 -12.38
N TRP A 5 -4.26 14.95 -12.90
CA TRP A 5 -3.11 14.02 -12.87
C TRP A 5 -1.91 14.56 -13.64
N PHE A 6 -2.13 15.29 -14.74
CA PHE A 6 -1.10 15.97 -15.51
C PHE A 6 -1.03 17.45 -15.11
N SER A 7 -0.43 17.75 -13.97
CA SER A 7 -0.29 19.12 -13.46
C SER A 7 0.99 19.30 -12.63
N LEU A 8 1.48 20.55 -12.53
CA LEU A 8 2.68 20.87 -11.75
C LEU A 8 2.57 20.42 -10.28
N PRO A 9 1.43 20.58 -9.58
CA PRO A 9 1.31 20.10 -8.21
C PRO A 9 1.40 18.58 -8.04
N ALA A 10 1.24 17.80 -9.12
CA ALA A 10 1.42 16.35 -9.10
C ALA A 10 2.89 15.91 -9.22
N ILE A 11 3.82 16.80 -9.60
CA ILE A 11 5.24 16.46 -9.81
C ILE A 11 5.89 15.78 -8.60
N PRO A 12 5.74 16.28 -7.34
CA PRO A 12 6.36 15.64 -6.19
C PRO A 12 5.90 14.19 -6.01
N TRP A 13 4.63 13.92 -6.32
CA TRP A 13 4.06 12.58 -6.27
C TRP A 13 4.66 11.66 -7.35
N TYR A 14 4.84 12.15 -8.58
CA TYR A 14 5.53 11.40 -9.63
C TYR A 14 6.97 11.08 -9.24
N ILE A 15 7.72 12.06 -8.72
CA ILE A 15 9.12 11.88 -8.31
C ILE A 15 9.21 10.83 -7.20
N HIS A 16 8.33 10.92 -6.19
CA HIS A 16 8.32 9.96 -5.08
C HIS A 16 8.09 8.52 -5.58
N ASN A 17 7.07 8.32 -6.42
CA ASN A 17 6.81 6.99 -6.99
C ASN A 17 7.92 6.52 -7.94
N ALA A 18 8.51 7.42 -8.74
CA ALA A 18 9.64 7.09 -9.60
C ALA A 18 10.83 6.55 -8.79
N LEU A 19 11.16 7.19 -7.67
CA LEU A 19 12.21 6.71 -6.75
C LEU A 19 11.86 5.34 -6.17
N THR A 20 10.62 5.14 -5.73
CA THR A 20 10.16 3.82 -5.25
C THR A 20 10.31 2.76 -6.35
N TYR A 21 9.93 3.09 -7.58
CA TYR A 21 9.93 2.17 -8.70
C TYR A 21 11.33 1.83 -9.21
N ILE A 22 12.27 2.77 -9.18
CA ILE A 22 13.67 2.50 -9.51
C ILE A 22 14.22 1.40 -8.58
N VAL A 23 14.02 1.54 -7.27
CA VAL A 23 14.51 0.52 -6.31
C VAL A 23 13.74 -0.79 -6.48
N ARG A 24 12.43 -0.71 -6.68
CA ARG A 24 11.58 -1.88 -6.98
C ARG A 24 12.12 -2.73 -8.13
N TYR A 25 12.31 -2.11 -9.29
CA TYR A 25 12.65 -2.82 -10.53
C TYR A 25 14.13 -3.15 -10.68
N THR A 26 14.98 -2.73 -9.73
CA THR A 26 16.42 -3.03 -9.76
C THR A 26 16.84 -3.99 -8.66
N PHE A 27 16.40 -3.77 -7.41
CA PHE A 27 16.98 -4.46 -6.25
C PHE A 27 15.93 -5.07 -5.30
N LEU A 28 14.75 -4.46 -5.18
CA LEU A 28 13.81 -4.79 -4.10
C LEU A 28 13.29 -6.24 -4.17
N GLU A 29 13.11 -6.78 -5.37
CA GLU A 29 12.68 -8.18 -5.58
C GLU A 29 13.62 -9.18 -4.87
N PHE A 30 14.94 -8.93 -4.89
CA PHE A 30 15.93 -9.81 -4.28
C PHE A 30 15.91 -9.77 -2.75
N ILE A 31 15.45 -8.67 -2.16
CA ILE A 31 15.44 -8.45 -0.70
C ILE A 31 14.04 -8.48 -0.09
N THR A 32 13.00 -8.73 -0.88
CA THR A 32 11.61 -8.81 -0.41
C THR A 32 11.38 -9.79 0.74
N PRO A 33 12.03 -10.98 0.81
CA PRO A 33 11.84 -11.87 1.97
C PRO A 33 12.62 -11.43 3.22
N THR A 34 13.34 -10.30 3.18
CA THR A 34 14.24 -9.86 4.26
C THR A 34 13.74 -8.59 4.95
N PRO A 35 14.12 -8.32 6.21
CA PRO A 35 13.78 -7.08 6.89
C PRO A 35 14.25 -5.79 6.19
N LEU A 36 15.15 -5.88 5.20
CA LEU A 36 15.61 -4.72 4.43
C LEU A 36 14.49 -4.08 3.61
N ASN A 37 13.50 -4.84 3.14
CA ASN A 37 12.38 -4.25 2.40
C ASN A 37 11.51 -3.36 3.31
N VAL A 38 11.29 -3.76 4.56
CA VAL A 38 10.58 -2.97 5.58
C VAL A 38 11.35 -1.70 5.87
N LEU A 39 12.68 -1.79 6.03
CA LEU A 39 13.52 -0.61 6.22
C LEU A 39 13.40 0.36 5.03
N PHE A 40 13.48 -0.15 3.81
CA PHE A 40 13.30 0.65 2.60
C PHE A 40 11.95 1.39 2.58
N TYR A 41 10.84 0.68 2.81
CA TYR A 41 9.52 1.32 2.79
C TYR A 41 9.35 2.33 3.94
N ARG A 42 9.94 2.10 5.12
CA ARG A 42 10.01 3.10 6.19
C ARG A 42 10.76 4.36 5.76
N MET A 43 11.90 4.22 5.08
CA MET A 43 12.65 5.36 4.53
C MET A 43 11.85 6.11 3.45
N MET A 44 11.02 5.39 2.68
CA MET A 44 10.08 6.00 1.73
C MET A 44 8.82 6.58 2.41
N GLY A 45 8.78 6.63 3.75
CA GLY A 45 7.74 7.30 4.53
C GLY A 45 6.58 6.42 4.96
N MET A 46 6.61 5.12 4.67
CA MET A 46 5.57 4.18 5.09
C MET A 46 5.62 3.96 6.59
N LYS A 47 4.45 4.05 7.25
CA LYS A 47 4.34 3.74 8.68
C LYS A 47 4.16 2.24 8.82
N ILE A 48 5.11 1.57 9.46
CA ILE A 48 5.11 0.09 9.55
C ILE A 48 5.35 -0.33 10.99
N GLY A 49 4.37 -1.02 11.58
CA GLY A 49 4.43 -1.59 12.92
C GLY A 49 5.46 -2.71 13.10
N LYS A 50 5.46 -3.30 14.29
CA LYS A 50 6.30 -4.44 14.66
C LYS A 50 5.80 -5.73 13.99
N GLY A 51 6.71 -6.58 13.55
CA GLY A 51 6.37 -7.93 13.07
C GLY A 51 5.58 -7.96 11.76
N VAL A 52 5.55 -6.85 11.02
CA VAL A 52 4.91 -6.78 9.71
C VAL A 52 5.71 -7.58 8.69
N VAL A 53 5.00 -8.36 7.87
CA VAL A 53 5.57 -9.10 6.74
C VAL A 53 5.05 -8.50 5.45
N ILE A 54 5.96 -8.11 4.55
CA ILE A 54 5.63 -7.57 3.23
C ILE A 54 6.17 -8.51 2.17
N ASN A 55 5.30 -9.32 1.56
CA ASN A 55 5.69 -10.27 0.51
C ASN A 55 5.35 -9.75 -0.90
N THR A 56 5.50 -8.45 -1.14
CA THR A 56 5.20 -7.83 -2.43
C THR A 56 6.07 -6.61 -2.65
N THR A 57 6.39 -6.35 -3.91
CA THR A 57 6.99 -5.08 -4.35
C THR A 57 5.97 -4.15 -5.00
N ASN A 58 4.72 -4.61 -5.19
CA ASN A 58 3.67 -3.88 -5.90
C ASN A 58 3.05 -2.77 -5.03
N ILE A 59 3.88 -1.88 -4.48
CA ILE A 59 3.49 -0.79 -3.59
C ILE A 59 3.74 0.55 -4.28
N SER A 60 2.74 1.41 -4.23
CA SER A 60 2.79 2.82 -4.66
C SER A 60 2.47 3.73 -3.48
N ASP A 61 3.01 4.95 -3.47
CA ASP A 61 2.75 5.95 -2.43
C ASP A 61 3.06 5.47 -1.00
N PRO A 62 4.24 4.87 -0.73
CA PRO A 62 4.56 4.34 0.60
C PRO A 62 4.34 5.37 1.71
N CYS A 63 4.63 6.65 1.48
CA CYS A 63 4.39 7.75 2.42
C CYS A 63 2.93 7.97 2.86
N MET A 64 1.97 7.36 2.14
CA MET A 64 0.54 7.45 2.40
C MET A 64 -0.05 6.12 2.92
N ILE A 65 0.78 5.11 3.18
CA ILE A 65 0.35 3.80 3.68
C ILE A 65 0.76 3.63 5.14
N SER A 66 -0.17 3.13 5.96
CA SER A 66 0.07 2.80 7.37
C SER A 66 -0.31 1.35 7.64
N LEU A 67 0.63 0.56 8.16
CA LEU A 67 0.45 -0.81 8.62
C LEU A 67 0.64 -0.88 10.13
N GLY A 68 -0.35 -1.42 10.84
CA GLY A 68 -0.27 -1.75 12.25
C GLY A 68 0.66 -2.93 12.53
N ASP A 69 0.81 -3.26 13.81
CA ASP A 69 1.63 -4.41 14.23
C ASP A 69 1.08 -5.73 13.70
N TYR A 70 1.98 -6.64 13.33
CA TYR A 70 1.67 -8.01 12.90
C TYR A 70 0.78 -8.11 11.65
N VAL A 71 0.76 -7.08 10.81
CA VAL A 71 0.12 -7.13 9.49
C VAL A 71 0.88 -8.05 8.55
N THR A 72 0.14 -8.85 7.77
CA THR A 72 0.71 -9.70 6.71
C THR A 72 0.23 -9.24 5.35
N ILE A 73 1.16 -8.90 4.45
CA ILE A 73 0.87 -8.57 3.06
C ILE A 73 1.31 -9.73 2.16
N GLY A 74 0.34 -10.33 1.47
CA GLY A 74 0.54 -11.50 0.62
C GLY A 74 1.30 -11.21 -0.69
N GLY A 75 1.74 -12.32 -1.29
CA GLY A 75 2.43 -12.38 -2.58
C GLY A 75 1.74 -11.57 -3.67
N SER A 76 2.47 -10.68 -4.34
CA SER A 76 1.96 -9.90 -5.48
C SER A 76 0.71 -9.04 -5.17
N ALA A 77 0.39 -8.80 -3.90
CA ALA A 77 -0.68 -7.89 -3.52
C ALA A 77 -0.32 -6.45 -3.92
N HIS A 78 -1.29 -5.70 -4.40
CA HIS A 78 -1.14 -4.32 -4.83
C HIS A 78 -1.62 -3.37 -3.74
N LEU A 79 -0.75 -2.47 -3.27
CA LEU A 79 -1.14 -1.39 -2.37
C LEU A 79 -0.87 -0.07 -3.08
N LEU A 80 -1.94 0.70 -3.34
CA LEU A 80 -1.87 2.00 -3.97
C LEU A 80 -2.64 2.98 -3.11
N ALA A 81 -1.99 4.01 -2.58
CA ALA A 81 -2.68 5.07 -1.83
C ALA A 81 -3.16 6.20 -2.76
N HIS A 82 -3.52 5.84 -3.98
CA HIS A 82 -4.12 6.73 -4.95
C HIS A 82 -5.11 5.99 -5.83
N TYR A 83 -5.95 6.76 -6.52
CA TYR A 83 -6.80 6.29 -7.60
C TYR A 83 -7.14 7.44 -8.56
N GLY A 84 -7.42 7.08 -9.80
CA GLY A 84 -7.81 8.02 -10.85
C GLY A 84 -9.32 8.00 -11.08
N GLN A 85 -9.94 9.17 -11.18
CA GLN A 85 -11.34 9.29 -11.60
C GLN A 85 -11.52 10.52 -12.49
N LYS A 86 -11.98 10.30 -13.74
CA LYS A 86 -12.28 11.37 -14.71
C LYS A 86 -11.14 12.39 -14.90
N GLY A 87 -9.91 11.92 -15.05
CA GLY A 87 -8.73 12.78 -15.20
C GLY A 87 -8.29 13.51 -13.92
N VAL A 88 -8.80 13.09 -12.76
CA VAL A 88 -8.37 13.60 -11.47
C VAL A 88 -7.62 12.49 -10.74
N LEU A 89 -6.41 12.79 -10.30
CA LEU A 89 -5.63 11.95 -9.39
C LEU A 89 -6.05 12.29 -7.95
N ILE A 90 -6.49 11.27 -7.22
CA ILE A 90 -6.87 11.36 -5.82
C ILE A 90 -5.86 10.52 -5.04
N ILE A 91 -5.05 11.19 -4.22
CA ILE A 91 -4.10 10.56 -3.29
C ILE A 91 -4.77 10.56 -1.92
N SER A 92 -5.02 9.38 -1.35
CA SER A 92 -5.72 9.20 -0.09
C SER A 92 -5.11 8.06 0.71
N PRO A 93 -4.98 8.18 2.04
CA PRO A 93 -4.30 7.18 2.85
C PRO A 93 -4.89 5.78 2.71
N VAL A 94 -4.03 4.78 2.88
CA VAL A 94 -4.42 3.39 3.13
C VAL A 94 -4.02 3.05 4.56
N VAL A 95 -4.97 2.55 5.35
CA VAL A 95 -4.74 2.15 6.74
C VAL A 95 -5.08 0.67 6.88
N ILE A 96 -4.11 -0.13 7.28
CA ILE A 96 -4.30 -1.55 7.58
C ILE A 96 -3.93 -1.73 9.05
N GLU A 97 -4.91 -2.05 9.87
CA GLU A 97 -4.74 -2.14 11.32
C GLU A 97 -4.10 -3.46 11.76
N SER A 98 -3.72 -3.54 13.03
CA SER A 98 -2.94 -4.64 13.58
C SER A 98 -3.57 -6.02 13.36
N GLY A 99 -2.73 -7.00 13.04
CA GLY A 99 -3.12 -8.40 12.83
C GLY A 99 -3.88 -8.66 11.52
N ALA A 100 -4.19 -7.64 10.72
CA ALA A 100 -4.88 -7.84 9.45
C ALA A 100 -4.02 -8.58 8.43
N THR A 101 -4.67 -9.36 7.57
CA THR A 101 -4.04 -10.12 6.48
C THR A 101 -4.57 -9.69 5.13
N ILE A 102 -3.66 -9.29 4.24
CA ILE A 102 -3.97 -9.00 2.84
C ILE A 102 -3.57 -10.20 2.00
N GLY A 103 -4.55 -10.84 1.37
CA GLY A 103 -4.36 -12.03 0.55
C GLY A 103 -3.48 -11.78 -0.68
N LEU A 104 -2.91 -12.86 -1.20
CA LEU A 104 -2.08 -12.80 -2.42
C LEU A 104 -2.88 -12.19 -3.59
N LYS A 105 -2.23 -11.35 -4.39
CA LYS A 105 -2.82 -10.65 -5.55
C LYS A 105 -4.07 -9.81 -5.21
N ALA A 106 -4.38 -9.57 -3.94
CA ALA A 106 -5.42 -8.61 -3.58
C ALA A 106 -4.98 -7.19 -3.97
N SER A 107 -5.95 -6.31 -4.23
CA SER A 107 -5.70 -4.92 -4.62
C SER A 107 -6.34 -3.97 -3.62
N ILE A 108 -5.53 -3.14 -2.98
CA ILE A 108 -5.95 -2.16 -1.97
C ILE A 108 -5.74 -0.77 -2.56
N MET A 109 -6.85 -0.08 -2.85
CA MET A 109 -6.82 1.26 -3.43
C MET A 109 -6.80 2.36 -2.36
N GLY A 110 -6.53 3.60 -2.79
CA GLY A 110 -6.51 4.75 -1.87
C GLY A 110 -7.86 4.98 -1.22
N ASP A 111 -7.86 5.54 -0.01
CA ASP A 111 -9.06 5.72 0.82
C ASP A 111 -9.68 4.39 1.29
N VAL A 112 -8.85 3.40 1.63
CA VAL A 112 -9.28 2.11 2.21
C VAL A 112 -8.79 1.99 3.65
N VAL A 113 -9.66 1.47 4.52
CA VAL A 113 -9.30 1.06 5.88
C VAL A 113 -9.63 -0.42 6.07
N VAL A 114 -8.65 -1.20 6.49
CA VAL A 114 -8.78 -2.62 6.85
C VAL A 114 -8.65 -2.73 8.36
N GLY A 115 -9.72 -3.12 9.04
CA GLY A 115 -9.79 -3.20 10.50
C GLY A 115 -8.88 -4.27 11.09
N LYS A 116 -8.68 -4.20 12.41
CA LYS A 116 -7.87 -5.18 13.15
C LYS A 116 -8.28 -6.62 12.86
N ASN A 117 -7.31 -7.50 12.69
CA ASN A 117 -7.53 -8.94 12.45
C ASN A 117 -8.42 -9.26 11.22
N ALA A 118 -8.74 -8.29 10.37
CA ALA A 118 -9.54 -8.51 9.18
C ALA A 118 -8.73 -9.28 8.12
N ILE A 119 -9.42 -10.03 7.28
CA ILE A 119 -8.82 -10.85 6.23
C ILE A 119 -9.37 -10.41 4.87
N VAL A 120 -8.50 -9.90 4.02
CA VAL A 120 -8.79 -9.70 2.60
C VAL A 120 -8.39 -10.95 1.87
N LYS A 121 -9.34 -11.64 1.23
CA LYS A 121 -9.06 -12.89 0.52
C LYS A 121 -8.18 -12.67 -0.71
N PRO A 122 -7.50 -13.73 -1.18
CA PRO A 122 -6.78 -13.71 -2.45
C PRO A 122 -7.60 -13.11 -3.59
N HIS A 123 -6.97 -12.30 -4.44
CA HIS A 123 -7.59 -11.67 -5.60
C HIS A 123 -8.73 -10.67 -5.33
N THR A 124 -9.09 -10.40 -4.07
CA THR A 124 -10.10 -9.39 -3.72
C THR A 124 -9.58 -7.98 -4.03
N ALA A 125 -10.43 -7.13 -4.61
CA ALA A 125 -10.14 -5.72 -4.83
C ALA A 125 -10.98 -4.84 -3.89
N LEU A 126 -10.31 -4.10 -2.99
CA LEU A 126 -10.95 -3.11 -2.15
C LEU A 126 -10.92 -1.75 -2.85
N LEU A 127 -12.10 -1.31 -3.26
CA LEU A 127 -12.29 -0.03 -3.95
C LEU A 127 -12.20 1.14 -2.96
N PRO A 128 -11.98 2.37 -3.44
CA PRO A 128 -11.97 3.55 -2.58
C PRO A 128 -13.23 3.64 -1.71
N LYS A 129 -13.06 4.17 -0.49
CA LYS A 129 -14.08 4.28 0.57
C LYS A 129 -14.46 2.98 1.28
N THR A 130 -13.83 1.85 0.93
CA THR A 130 -14.06 0.59 1.66
C THR A 130 -13.57 0.72 3.11
N ARG A 131 -14.37 0.23 4.06
CA ARG A 131 -14.04 0.14 5.48
C ARG A 131 -14.40 -1.26 5.95
N LEU A 132 -13.39 -2.10 6.21
CA LEU A 132 -13.61 -3.42 6.80
C LEU A 132 -13.59 -3.30 8.32
N GLY A 133 -14.57 -3.91 8.99
CA GLY A 133 -14.64 -4.00 10.43
C GLY A 133 -13.56 -4.91 11.02
N GLU A 134 -13.46 -4.90 12.34
CA GLU A 134 -12.58 -5.81 13.07
C GLU A 134 -13.00 -7.28 12.83
N GLY A 135 -12.02 -8.13 12.47
CA GLY A 135 -12.23 -9.55 12.20
C GLY A 135 -13.03 -9.87 10.92
N GLU A 136 -13.43 -8.86 10.15
CA GLU A 136 -14.20 -9.06 8.91
C GLU A 136 -13.37 -9.78 7.85
N SER A 137 -13.98 -10.70 7.10
CA SER A 137 -13.29 -11.50 6.08
C SER A 137 -14.01 -11.42 4.73
N ILE A 138 -13.38 -10.79 3.73
CA ILE A 138 -13.97 -10.54 2.41
C ILE A 138 -13.20 -11.19 1.26
#